data_AF-A0A5Q0UFR8-F1
#
_entry.id   AF-A0A5Q0UFR8-F1
#
_cell.length_a   1.000
_cell.length_b   1.000
_cell.length_c   1.000
_cell.angle_alpha   90.00
_cell.angle_beta   90.00
_cell.angle_gamma   90.00
#
_symmetry.space_group_name_H-M   'P 1'
#
loop_
_entity.id
_entity.type
_entity.pdbx_description
1 polymer ?
#
loop_
_entity_poly.entity_id
_entity_poly.type
_entity_poly.pdbx_seq_one_letter_code
_entity_poly.pdbx_strand_id
1 'polypeptide(L)' 'MNYRTQEVENGTLIKVEADEAAVIVKENGEERIYLPSTSHNDSTYYTSDTKSLQQSQQGFSVVHNGQPDSIKVFSTQEN' A
#
# COMPACT_ATOMS: atom_id res chain seq x y z
N MET A 1 -3.20 13.84 -4.10
CA MET A 1 -2.74 12.44 -4.26
C MET A 1 -3.92 11.59 -4.72
N ASN A 2 -3.79 10.86 -5.82
CA ASN A 2 -4.88 10.07 -6.39
C ASN A 2 -4.64 8.58 -6.09
N TYR A 3 -5.57 7.97 -5.37
CA TYR A 3 -5.64 6.51 -5.24
C TYR A 3 -7.05 6.04 -5.60
N ARG A 4 -7.17 4.78 -6.02
CA ARG A 4 -8.43 4.14 -6.35
C ARG A 4 -8.52 2.79 -5.65
N THR A 5 -9.72 2.44 -5.25
CA THR A 5 -10.03 1.14 -4.67
C THR A 5 -10.96 0.36 -5.59
N GLN A 6 -10.77 -0.95 -5.65
CA GLN A 6 -11.63 -1.87 -6.38
C GLN A 6 -11.82 -3.13 -5.54
N GLU A 7 -13.07 -3.55 -5.35
CA GLU A 7 -13.36 -4.85 -4.75
C GLU A 7 -12.94 -5.98 -5.70
N VAL A 8 -12.25 -6.97 -5.16
CA VAL A 8 -11.77 -8.16 -5.86
C VAL A 8 -12.11 -9.40 -5.03
N GLU A 9 -12.06 -10.59 -5.63
CA GLU A 9 -12.46 -11.85 -4.99
C GLU A 9 -11.82 -12.08 -3.61
N ASN A 10 -10.59 -11.56 -3.39
CA ASN A 10 -9.82 -11.74 -2.17
C ASN A 10 -9.67 -10.45 -1.32
N GLY A 11 -10.54 -9.46 -1.49
CA GLY A 11 -10.56 -8.24 -0.68
C GLY A 11 -10.58 -6.95 -1.49
N THR A 12 -9.79 -5.96 -1.08
CA THR A 12 -9.75 -4.64 -1.72
C THR A 12 -8.41 -4.40 -2.41
N LEU A 13 -8.45 -4.21 -3.73
CA LEU A 13 -7.31 -3.75 -4.52
C LEU A 13 -7.18 -2.24 -4.38
N ILE A 14 -6.04 -1.79 -3.86
CA ILE A 14 -5.68 -0.38 -3.72
C ILE A 14 -4.65 -0.06 -4.80
N LYS A 15 -4.92 0.96 -5.63
CA LYS A 15 -4.03 1.46 -6.67
C LYS A 15 -3.64 2.90 -6.37
N VAL A 16 -2.36 3.22 -6.49
CA VAL A 16 -1.80 4.53 -6.20
C VAL A 16 -0.98 5.00 -7.40
N GLU A 17 -1.33 6.17 -7.94
CA GLU A 17 -0.61 6.79 -9.06
C GLU A 17 0.49 7.72 -8.48
N ALA A 18 1.68 7.17 -8.21
CA ALA A 18 2.85 7.89 -7.68
C ALA A 18 4.16 7.10 -7.94
N ASP A 19 5.30 7.81 -7.94
CA ASP A 19 6.65 7.23 -8.11
C ASP A 19 7.18 6.50 -6.86
N GLU A 20 6.74 6.95 -5.67
CA GLU A 20 6.84 6.20 -4.42
C GLU A 20 5.58 6.44 -3.59
N ALA A 21 5.13 5.41 -2.87
CA ALA A 21 3.95 5.53 -2.01
C ALA A 21 4.03 4.63 -0.77
N ALA A 22 3.44 5.06 0.33
CA ALA A 22 3.11 4.23 1.48
C ALA A 22 1.59 4.24 1.67
N VAL A 23 0.99 3.06 1.91
CA VAL A 23 -0.45 2.90 2.14
C VAL A 23 -0.67 2.40 3.56
N ILE A 24 -1.47 3.10 4.34
CA ILE A 24 -1.96 2.65 5.65
C ILE A 24 -3.42 2.26 5.50
N VAL A 25 -3.75 1.02 5.84
CA VAL A 25 -5.11 0.50 5.85
C VAL A 25 -5.51 0.27 7.29
N LYS A 26 -6.67 0.81 7.69
CA LYS A 26 -7.29 0.50 8.97
C LYS A 26 -8.49 -0.42 8.77
N GLU A 27 -8.54 -1.50 9.52
CA GLU A 27 -9.62 -2.50 9.50
C GLU A 27 -9.86 -3.00 10.93
N ASN A 28 -11.11 -2.97 11.41
CA ASN A 28 -11.51 -3.47 12.72
C ASN A 28 -10.70 -2.88 13.90
N GLY A 29 -10.19 -1.66 13.74
CA GLY A 29 -9.34 -1.00 14.73
C GLY A 29 -7.84 -1.32 14.63
N GLU A 30 -7.44 -2.27 13.78
CA GLU A 30 -6.05 -2.60 13.49
C GLU A 30 -5.52 -1.79 12.30
N GLU A 31 -4.22 -1.49 12.30
CA GLU A 31 -3.55 -0.78 11.21
C GLU A 31 -2.53 -1.67 10.51
N ARG A 32 -2.57 -1.66 9.18
CA ARG A 32 -1.60 -2.36 8.33
C ARG A 32 -0.95 -1.38 7.38
N ILE A 33 0.39 -1.38 7.36
CA ILE A 33 1.19 -0.48 6.53
C ILE A 33 1.78 -1.28 5.38
N TYR A 34 1.64 -0.76 4.17
CA TYR A 34 2.20 -1.28 2.94
C TYR A 34 3.22 -0.27 2.41
N LEU A 35 4.47 -0.72 2.30
CA LEU A 35 5.59 0.08 1.80
C LEU A 35 6.02 -0.43 0.42
N PRO A 36 6.69 0.40 -0.40
CA PRO A 36 7.29 -0.02 -1.65
C PRO A 36 8.25 -1.19 -1.43
N SER A 37 8.26 -2.12 -2.37
CA SER A 37 9.24 -3.21 -2.42
C SER A 37 10.60 -2.69 -2.93
N THR A 38 11.19 -1.69 -2.30
CA THR A 38 12.54 -1.22 -2.71
C THR A 38 13.62 -2.06 -2.04
N SER A 39 14.64 -2.44 -2.80
CA SER A 39 15.87 -3.14 -2.33
C SER A 39 16.68 -2.40 -1.25
N HIS A 40 16.31 -1.17 -0.89
CA HIS A 40 16.92 -0.37 0.18
C HIS A 40 15.99 -0.22 1.39
N ASN A 41 15.37 -1.31 1.82
CA ASN A 41 14.66 -1.31 3.09
C ASN A 41 15.70 -1.48 4.22
N ASP A 42 16.37 -0.38 4.60
CA ASP A 42 17.26 -0.29 5.78
C ASP A 42 16.46 -0.31 7.10
N SER A 43 15.34 -1.03 7.10
CA SER A 43 14.40 -1.11 8.20
C SER A 43 14.66 -2.39 8.96
N THR A 44 15.40 -2.27 10.07
CA THR A 44 15.75 -3.37 11.00
C THR A 44 14.54 -4.03 11.70
N TYR A 45 13.30 -3.63 11.36
CA TYR A 45 12.11 -3.91 12.17
C TYR A 45 10.91 -4.51 11.43
N TYR A 46 10.96 -4.72 10.11
CA TYR A 46 9.83 -5.35 9.40
C TYR A 46 10.16 -6.78 9.00
N THR A 47 9.81 -7.70 9.89
CA THR A 47 10.02 -9.14 9.75
C THR A 47 9.22 -9.71 8.58
N SER A 48 9.94 -10.18 7.55
CA SER A 48 9.74 -11.30 6.61
C SER A 48 8.37 -11.66 5.98
N ASP A 49 7.23 -11.10 6.36
CA ASP A 49 5.89 -11.49 5.86
C ASP A 49 4.96 -10.29 5.56
N THR A 50 5.49 -9.08 5.51
CA THR A 50 4.69 -7.91 5.13
C THR A 50 4.44 -7.93 3.62
N LYS A 51 3.16 -8.13 3.23
CA LYS A 51 2.72 -7.84 1.85
C LYS A 51 3.19 -6.43 1.50
N SER A 52 3.97 -6.30 0.44
CA SER A 52 4.53 -5.03 0.00
C SER A 52 3.73 -4.46 -1.18
N LEU A 53 3.88 -3.16 -1.42
CA LEU A 53 3.36 -2.53 -2.62
C LEU A 53 4.10 -3.07 -3.84
N GLN A 54 3.33 -3.57 -4.80
CA GLN A 54 3.80 -4.03 -6.09
C GLN A 54 3.90 -2.82 -7.02
N GLN A 55 5.10 -2.55 -7.52
CA GLN A 55 5.35 -1.47 -8.48
C GLN A 55 4.91 -1.90 -9.88
N SER A 56 4.28 -0.98 -10.60
CA SER A 56 3.87 -1.12 -11.99
C SER A 56 4.24 0.16 -12.76
N GLN A 57 4.13 0.12 -14.10
CA GLN A 57 4.39 1.30 -14.93
C GLN A 57 3.44 2.49 -14.64
N GLN A 58 2.33 2.25 -13.94
CA GLN A 58 1.30 3.25 -13.62
C GLN A 58 1.30 3.63 -12.12
N GLY A 59 2.32 3.23 -11.35
CA GLY A 59 2.44 3.46 -9.91
C GLY A 59 2.39 2.17 -9.10
N PHE A 60 1.84 2.21 -7.89
CA PHE A 60 1.85 1.09 -6.94
C PHE A 60 0.48 0.46 -6.73
N SER A 61 0.47 -0.83 -6.40
CA SER A 61 -0.75 -1.52 -6.02
C SER A 61 -0.56 -2.55 -4.93
N VAL A 62 -1.62 -2.81 -4.17
CA VAL A 62 -1.66 -3.93 -3.21
C VAL A 62 -3.08 -4.45 -3.05
N VAL A 63 -3.22 -5.76 -2.87
CA VAL A 63 -4.47 -6.38 -2.45
C VAL A 63 -4.45 -6.52 -0.93
N HIS A 64 -5.30 -5.74 -0.26
CA HIS A 64 -5.61 -5.89 1.15
C HIS A 64 -6.69 -6.96 1.29
N ASN A 65 -6.39 -8.02 2.05
CA ASN A 65 -7.39 -9.03 2.36
C ASN A 65 -8.35 -8.44 3.39
N GLY A 66 -9.60 -8.22 3.00
CA GLY A 66 -10.61 -7.59 3.85
C GLY A 66 -11.22 -6.32 3.27
N GLN A 67 -12.06 -5.67 4.08
CA GLN A 67 -12.76 -4.43 3.73
C GLN A 67 -12.23 -3.30 4.62
N PRO A 68 -11.44 -2.37 4.06
CA PRO A 68 -10.90 -1.24 4.81
C PRO A 68 -12.00 -0.33 5.38
N ASP A 69 -11.88 0.03 6.66
CA ASP A 69 -12.66 1.12 7.27
C ASP A 69 -12.14 2.47 6.77
N SER A 70 -10.82 2.58 6.60
CA SER A 70 -10.18 3.77 6.05
C SER A 70 -8.83 3.44 5.41
N ILE A 71 -8.47 4.24 4.41
CA ILE A 71 -7.20 4.14 3.69
C ILE A 71 -6.55 5.52 3.71
N LYS A 72 -5.29 5.57 4.13
CA LYS A 72 -4.44 6.76 4.00
C LYS A 72 -3.28 6.43 3.08
N VAL A 73 -2.98 7.35 2.18
CA VAL A 73 -1.86 7.19 1.25
C VAL A 73 -0.93 8.39 1.38
N PHE A 74 0.36 8.10 1.44
CA PHE A 74 1.45 9.06 1.44
C PHE A 74 2.30 8.81 0.21
N SER A 75 2.64 9.84 -0.56
CA SER A 75 3.64 9.75 -1.63
C SER A 75 4.63 10.88 -1.48
N THR A 76 5.87 10.60 -1.81
CA THR A 76 6.82 11.64 -2.22
C THR A 76 6.44 12.01 -3.66
N GLN A 77 5.86 13.21 -3.84
CA GLN A 77 5.89 13.86 -5.15
C GLN A 77 7.21 14.64 -5.17
N GLU A 78 8.16 14.23 -6.00
CA GLU A 78 9.21 15.17 -6.39
C GLU A 78 8.53 16.30 -7.17
N ASN A 79 8.63 17.52 -6.63
CA ASN A 79 8.27 18.75 -7.35
C ASN A 79 9.28 19.00 -8.47
#